data_AF-A0A9D9MAN2-F1
#
_entry.id   AF-A0A9D9MAN2-F1
#
_cell.length_a   1.000
_cell.length_b   1.000
_cell.length_c   1.000
_cell.angle_alpha   90.00
_cell.angle_beta   90.00
_cell.angle_gamma   90.00
#
_symmetry.space_group_name_H-M   'P 1'
#
loop_
_entity.id
_entity.type
_entity.pdbx_description
1 polymer ?
#
loop_
_entity_poly.entity_id
_entity_poly.type
_entity_poly.pdbx_seq_one_letter_code
_entity_poly.pdbx_strand_id
1 'polypeptide(L)'
;MTKTEKYAGALMTVLLGVGAYAFFAFRYPYHLHFQEQYQLFEWTWGYFEEVVSAPGGLADWIGRCLTQFCYYAPAGAAILAALLCGVQLLVFAACRRRTLPCYAASFLPVVPLLVFYCDENALFGGAVALLLALGAALLCARIRNDRVRRFLAAFLVPLFYLACGGLVVVFAGVALVAEASHGSRQAWALGVGMLLLLLGSVLGAQQLFPYPPRRLIYGVHYHRYRSVFPAWLWIAALLCVAVTVGGAL
;
A
#
# COMPACT_ATOMS: atom_id res chain seq x y z
N MET A 1 14.62 -20.80 -5.43
CA MET A 1 13.53 -21.42 -6.21
C MET A 1 14.07 -22.10 -7.46
N THR A 2 13.63 -23.33 -7.70
CA THR A 2 13.84 -24.04 -8.95
C THR A 2 13.04 -23.39 -10.09
N LYS A 3 13.31 -23.74 -11.36
CA LYS A 3 12.54 -23.20 -12.50
C LYS A 3 11.05 -23.54 -12.38
N THR A 4 10.72 -24.75 -11.95
CA THR A 4 9.33 -25.22 -11.78
C THR A 4 8.59 -24.43 -10.71
N GLU A 5 9.22 -24.15 -9.56
CA GLU A 5 8.62 -23.33 -8.50
C GLU A 5 8.34 -21.89 -8.95
N LYS A 6 9.21 -21.32 -9.80
CA LYS A 6 8.99 -19.97 -10.35
C LYS A 6 7.76 -19.93 -11.26
N TYR A 7 7.62 -20.93 -12.14
CA TYR A 7 6.44 -21.02 -13.01
C TYR A 7 5.17 -21.30 -12.21
N ALA A 8 5.22 -22.17 -11.20
CA ALA A 8 4.10 -22.42 -10.30
C ALA A 8 3.67 -21.15 -9.57
N GLY A 9 4.61 -20.39 -9.02
CA GLY A 9 4.31 -19.10 -8.39
C GLY A 9 3.67 -18.10 -9.36
N ALA A 10 4.28 -17.92 -10.54
CA ALA A 10 3.72 -17.03 -11.56
C ALA A 10 2.30 -17.43 -11.96
N LEU A 11 2.04 -18.73 -12.12
CA LEU A 11 0.71 -19.25 -12.39
C LEU A 11 -0.27 -18.92 -11.25
N MET A 12 0.13 -19.05 -9.98
CA MET A 12 -0.72 -18.67 -8.84
C MET A 12 -1.09 -17.18 -8.86
N THR A 13 -0.16 -16.29 -9.22
CA THR A 13 -0.45 -14.85 -9.34
C THR A 13 -1.38 -14.55 -10.50
N VAL A 14 -1.19 -15.25 -11.63
CA VAL A 14 -2.11 -15.13 -12.78
C VAL A 14 -3.50 -15.62 -12.39
N LEU A 15 -3.62 -16.77 -11.71
CA LEU A 15 -4.89 -17.29 -11.23
C LEU A 15 -5.59 -16.34 -10.25
N LEU A 16 -4.83 -15.72 -9.33
CA LEU A 16 -5.35 -14.67 -8.47
C LEU A 16 -5.89 -13.49 -9.30
N GLY A 17 -5.11 -12.99 -10.27
CA GLY A 17 -5.51 -11.85 -11.10
C GLY A 17 -6.75 -12.16 -11.95
N VAL A 18 -6.77 -13.32 -12.61
CA VAL A 18 -7.91 -13.78 -13.42
C VAL A 18 -9.14 -14.02 -12.54
N GLY A 19 -8.97 -14.60 -11.36
CA GLY A 19 -10.05 -14.84 -10.40
C GLY A 19 -10.66 -13.53 -9.87
N ALA A 20 -9.81 -12.58 -9.45
CA ALA A 20 -10.25 -11.26 -9.01
C ALA A 20 -10.93 -10.49 -10.15
N TYR A 21 -10.36 -10.51 -11.35
CA TYR A 21 -10.95 -9.93 -12.54
C TYR A 21 -12.33 -10.52 -12.83
N ALA A 22 -12.45 -11.86 -12.90
CA ALA A 22 -13.71 -12.51 -13.20
C ALA A 22 -14.79 -12.21 -12.13
N PHE A 23 -14.40 -12.17 -10.86
CA PHE A 23 -15.30 -11.83 -9.77
C PHE A 23 -15.84 -10.40 -9.92
N PHE A 24 -14.97 -9.41 -10.06
CA PHE A 24 -15.39 -8.01 -10.11
C PHE A 24 -15.99 -7.60 -11.47
N ALA A 25 -15.57 -8.21 -12.58
CA ALA A 25 -16.11 -7.91 -13.91
C ALA A 25 -17.51 -8.52 -14.14
N PHE A 26 -17.77 -9.74 -13.64
CA PHE A 26 -19.00 -10.47 -13.96
C PHE A 26 -19.95 -10.66 -12.78
N ARG A 27 -19.43 -10.96 -11.58
CA ARG A 27 -20.28 -11.25 -10.40
C ARG A 27 -20.64 -10.01 -9.60
N TYR A 28 -19.74 -9.03 -9.55
CA TYR A 28 -19.90 -7.82 -8.76
C TYR A 28 -19.58 -6.53 -9.54
N PRO A 29 -20.06 -6.31 -10.78
CA PRO A 29 -19.68 -5.12 -11.58
C PRO A 29 -20.23 -3.79 -11.06
N TYR A 30 -21.42 -3.80 -10.45
CA TYR A 30 -22.14 -2.58 -10.08
C TYR A 30 -21.42 -1.73 -9.03
N HIS A 31 -20.62 -2.33 -8.15
CA HIS A 31 -19.85 -1.56 -7.17
C HIS A 31 -18.78 -0.68 -7.83
N LEU A 32 -18.20 -1.11 -8.96
CA LEU A 32 -17.20 -0.31 -9.68
C LEU A 32 -17.84 0.93 -10.28
N HIS A 33 -19.02 0.78 -10.89
CA HIS A 33 -19.79 1.91 -11.40
C HIS A 33 -20.19 2.87 -10.28
N PHE A 34 -20.59 2.34 -9.12
CA PHE A 34 -20.88 3.15 -7.94
C PHE A 34 -19.65 3.92 -7.42
N GLN A 35 -18.44 3.40 -7.58
CA GLN A 35 -17.25 4.14 -7.20
C GLN A 35 -16.99 5.34 -8.10
N GLU A 36 -17.13 5.15 -9.41
CA GLU A 36 -16.92 6.21 -10.41
C GLU A 36 -17.91 7.36 -10.24
N GLN A 37 -19.20 7.06 -10.07
CA GLN A 37 -20.26 8.08 -9.99
C GLN A 37 -20.11 9.10 -8.85
N TYR A 38 -19.42 8.74 -7.77
CA TYR A 38 -19.28 9.56 -6.57
C TYR A 38 -17.89 10.18 -6.43
N GLN A 39 -17.02 10.04 -7.43
CA GLN A 39 -15.63 10.43 -7.35
C GLN A 39 -15.24 11.31 -8.53
N LEU A 40 -15.36 12.62 -8.34
CA LEU A 40 -14.92 13.61 -9.32
C LEU A 40 -13.41 13.64 -9.42
N PHE A 41 -12.89 13.58 -10.65
CA PHE A 41 -11.48 13.74 -10.96
C PHE A 41 -11.29 14.80 -12.04
N GLU A 42 -10.36 15.73 -11.79
CA GLU A 42 -10.02 16.81 -12.70
C GLU A 42 -8.53 16.76 -13.04
N TRP A 43 -8.19 17.01 -14.29
CA TRP A 43 -6.79 17.10 -14.76
C TRP A 43 -6.15 18.48 -14.53
N THR A 44 -6.78 19.34 -13.72
CA THR A 44 -6.29 20.69 -13.46
C THR A 44 -5.16 20.70 -12.43
N TRP A 45 -4.20 21.61 -12.59
CA TRP A 45 -3.08 21.73 -11.64
C TRP A 45 -3.56 22.12 -10.22
N GLY A 46 -4.56 23.00 -10.14
CA GLY A 46 -5.14 23.41 -8.85
C GLY A 46 -5.74 22.22 -8.09
N TYR A 47 -6.48 21.35 -8.78
CA TYR A 47 -7.01 20.12 -8.18
C TYR A 47 -5.91 19.17 -7.71
N PHE A 48 -4.86 18.99 -8.51
CA PHE A 48 -3.70 18.18 -8.13
C PHE A 48 -3.05 18.71 -6.85
N GLU A 49 -2.77 20.00 -6.77
CA GLU A 49 -2.14 20.63 -5.61
C GLU A 49 -3.02 20.51 -4.36
N GLU A 50 -4.32 20.76 -4.50
CA GLU A 50 -5.29 20.61 -3.41
C GLU A 50 -5.29 19.19 -2.85
N VAL A 51 -5.41 18.18 -3.71
CA VAL A 51 -5.50 16.78 -3.28
C VAL A 51 -4.16 16.29 -2.71
N VAL A 52 -3.04 16.57 -3.37
CA VAL A 52 -1.71 16.07 -2.97
C VAL A 52 -1.17 16.74 -1.71
N SER A 53 -1.60 17.97 -1.41
CA SER A 53 -1.23 18.67 -0.18
C SER A 53 -1.74 17.95 1.08
N ALA A 54 -2.85 17.22 0.98
CA ALA A 54 -3.44 16.51 2.09
C ALA A 54 -2.67 15.22 2.47
N PRO A 55 -2.72 14.77 3.74
CA PRO A 55 -2.09 13.52 4.16
C PRO A 55 -2.67 12.28 3.45
N GLY A 56 -1.84 11.61 2.65
CA GLY A 56 -2.26 10.51 1.76
C GLY A 56 -2.75 10.97 0.38
N GLY A 57 -2.49 12.24 0.04
CA GLY A 57 -3.01 12.91 -1.14
C GLY A 57 -2.52 12.32 -2.46
N LEU A 58 -1.25 11.91 -2.57
CA LEU A 58 -0.74 11.33 -3.82
C LEU A 58 -1.44 10.00 -4.15
N ALA A 59 -1.58 9.12 -3.15
CA ALA A 59 -2.28 7.85 -3.32
C ALA A 59 -3.77 8.07 -3.61
N ASP A 60 -4.39 9.07 -2.98
CA ASP A 60 -5.78 9.47 -3.26
C ASP A 60 -5.94 9.98 -4.70
N TRP A 61 -5.07 10.89 -5.15
CA TRP A 61 -5.12 11.45 -6.51
C TRP A 61 -4.99 10.36 -7.58
N ILE A 62 -4.00 9.46 -7.44
CA ILE A 62 -3.83 8.31 -8.34
C ILE A 62 -5.06 7.39 -8.23
N GLY A 63 -5.55 7.12 -7.02
CA GLY A 63 -6.75 6.32 -6.79
C GLY A 63 -7.97 6.88 -7.53
N ARG A 64 -8.24 8.19 -7.42
CA ARG A 64 -9.32 8.90 -8.12
C ARG A 64 -9.18 8.82 -9.63
N CYS A 65 -7.95 8.96 -10.14
CA CYS A 65 -7.67 8.78 -11.56
C CYS A 65 -8.00 7.35 -12.03
N LEU A 66 -7.60 6.33 -11.26
CA LEU A 66 -7.89 4.93 -11.58
C LEU A 66 -9.38 4.61 -11.51
N THR A 67 -10.11 5.19 -10.55
CA THR A 67 -11.55 5.04 -10.40
C THR A 67 -12.33 5.53 -11.62
N GLN A 68 -11.81 6.48 -12.41
CA GLN A 68 -12.49 6.94 -13.64
C GLN A 68 -12.69 5.81 -14.67
N PHE A 69 -11.77 4.84 -14.72
CA PHE A 69 -11.89 3.69 -15.63
C PHE A 69 -12.97 2.69 -15.20
N CYS A 70 -13.50 2.81 -13.97
CA CYS A 70 -14.60 2.00 -13.47
C CYS A 70 -15.94 2.35 -14.15
N TYR A 71 -16.00 3.42 -14.96
CA TYR A 71 -17.11 3.64 -15.91
C TYR A 71 -17.35 2.41 -16.79
N TYR A 72 -16.29 1.72 -17.21
CA TYR A 72 -16.36 0.42 -17.85
C TYR A 72 -15.92 -0.67 -16.86
N ALA A 73 -16.87 -1.38 -16.26
CA ALA A 73 -16.61 -2.32 -15.17
C ALA A 73 -15.49 -3.34 -15.45
N PRO A 74 -15.37 -3.95 -16.65
CA PRO A 74 -14.24 -4.83 -16.95
C PRO A 74 -12.88 -4.12 -16.86
N ALA A 75 -12.76 -2.85 -17.27
CA ALA A 75 -11.52 -2.10 -17.10
C ALA A 75 -11.21 -1.81 -15.62
N GLY A 76 -12.22 -1.37 -14.84
CA GLY A 76 -12.06 -1.19 -13.39
C GLY A 76 -11.63 -2.48 -12.68
N ALA A 77 -12.24 -3.63 -13.05
CA ALA A 77 -11.89 -4.94 -12.52
C ALA A 77 -10.45 -5.35 -12.90
N ALA A 78 -10.02 -5.05 -14.13
CA ALA A 78 -8.65 -5.31 -14.57
C ALA A 78 -7.63 -4.47 -13.78
N ILE A 79 -7.93 -3.20 -13.53
CA ILE A 79 -7.09 -2.32 -12.70
C ILE A 79 -7.01 -2.84 -11.28
N LEU A 80 -8.15 -3.18 -10.67
CA LEU A 80 -8.17 -3.70 -9.30
C LEU A 80 -7.39 -5.02 -9.18
N ALA A 81 -7.58 -5.94 -10.12
CA ALA A 81 -6.82 -7.18 -10.20
C ALA A 81 -5.30 -6.90 -10.32
N ALA A 82 -4.91 -5.94 -11.18
CA ALA A 82 -3.51 -5.54 -11.34
C ALA A 82 -2.93 -4.93 -10.05
N LEU A 83 -3.70 -4.12 -9.32
CA LEU A 83 -3.29 -3.57 -8.02
C LEU A 83 -3.06 -4.69 -6.99
N LEU A 84 -3.98 -5.66 -6.89
CA LEU A 84 -3.86 -6.80 -5.98
C LEU A 84 -2.66 -7.69 -6.32
N CYS A 85 -2.47 -8.02 -7.59
CA CYS A 85 -1.28 -8.73 -8.07
C CYS A 85 0.00 -7.93 -7.80
N GLY A 86 -0.03 -6.61 -7.99
CA GLY A 86 1.08 -5.72 -7.68
C GLY A 86 1.49 -5.80 -6.22
N VAL A 87 0.51 -5.73 -5.30
CA VAL A 87 0.78 -5.84 -3.85
C VAL A 87 1.40 -7.21 -3.54
N GLN A 88 0.82 -8.29 -4.06
CA GLN A 88 1.35 -9.64 -3.89
C GLN A 88 2.82 -9.75 -4.35
N LEU A 89 3.10 -9.28 -5.57
CA LEU A 89 4.44 -9.34 -6.16
C LEU A 89 5.45 -8.48 -5.40
N LEU A 90 5.06 -7.29 -4.93
CA LEU A 90 5.94 -6.42 -4.14
C LEU A 90 6.20 -6.99 -2.74
N VAL A 91 5.20 -7.61 -2.09
CA VAL A 91 5.40 -8.31 -0.81
C VAL A 91 6.37 -9.49 -1.00
N PHE A 92 6.19 -10.30 -2.04
CA PHE A 92 7.16 -11.34 -2.38
C PHE A 92 8.54 -10.76 -2.72
N ALA A 93 8.59 -9.59 -3.35
CA ALA A 93 9.83 -8.90 -3.65
C ALA A 93 10.56 -8.41 -2.39
N ALA A 94 9.82 -8.11 -1.33
CA ALA A 94 10.37 -7.68 -0.04
C ALA A 94 10.88 -8.86 0.81
N CYS A 95 10.41 -10.08 0.56
CA CYS A 95 10.99 -11.28 1.15
C CYS A 95 12.44 -11.50 0.66
N ARG A 96 13.39 -11.56 1.59
CA ARG A 96 14.81 -11.84 1.28
C ARG A 96 14.99 -13.27 0.79
N ARG A 97 14.31 -14.23 1.42
CA ARG A 97 14.28 -15.64 1.01
C ARG A 97 13.33 -15.82 -0.17
N ARG A 98 13.89 -16.09 -1.35
CA ARG A 98 13.12 -16.40 -2.57
C ARG A 98 12.76 -17.89 -2.62
N THR A 99 11.95 -18.32 -1.66
CA THR A 99 11.45 -19.69 -1.49
C THR A 99 9.96 -19.77 -1.80
N LEU A 100 9.47 -20.97 -2.12
CA LEU A 100 8.04 -21.20 -2.40
C LEU A 100 7.12 -20.84 -1.21
N PRO A 101 7.46 -21.13 0.07
CA PRO A 101 6.64 -20.71 1.20
C PRO A 101 6.52 -19.18 1.33
N CYS A 102 7.59 -18.43 1.05
CA CYS A 102 7.54 -16.97 1.02
C CYS A 102 6.66 -16.45 -0.12
N TYR A 103 6.65 -17.15 -1.26
CA TYR A 103 5.75 -16.87 -2.36
C TYR A 103 4.29 -17.10 -1.96
N ALA A 104 3.97 -18.25 -1.35
CA ALA A 104 2.63 -18.53 -0.85
C ALA A 104 2.20 -17.53 0.24
N ALA A 105 3.10 -17.17 1.17
CA ALA A 105 2.82 -16.20 2.22
C ALA A 105 2.53 -14.79 1.67
N SER A 106 3.07 -14.42 0.51
CA SER A 106 2.78 -13.13 -0.12
C SER A 106 1.32 -12.94 -0.57
N PHE A 107 0.52 -14.02 -0.61
CA PHE A 107 -0.92 -13.95 -0.84
C PHE A 107 -1.71 -13.60 0.43
N LEU A 108 -1.13 -13.76 1.63
CA LEU A 108 -1.82 -13.49 2.89
C LEU A 108 -2.37 -12.05 2.99
N PRO A 109 -1.64 -10.98 2.58
CA PRO A 109 -2.18 -9.63 2.58
C PRO A 109 -3.27 -9.39 1.52
N VAL A 110 -3.30 -10.20 0.46
CA VAL A 110 -4.27 -10.04 -0.64
C VAL A 110 -5.67 -10.48 -0.23
N VAL A 111 -5.78 -11.51 0.62
CA VAL A 111 -7.08 -12.02 1.11
C VAL A 111 -7.90 -10.93 1.82
N PRO A 112 -7.39 -10.22 2.85
CA PRO A 112 -8.13 -9.12 3.45
C PRO A 112 -8.30 -7.92 2.51
N LEU A 113 -7.41 -7.70 1.53
CA LEU A 113 -7.66 -6.68 0.50
C LEU A 113 -8.85 -7.04 -0.39
N LEU A 114 -9.00 -8.31 -0.78
CA LEU A 114 -10.19 -8.77 -1.51
C LEU A 114 -11.46 -8.52 -0.71
N VAL A 115 -11.45 -8.86 0.59
CA VAL A 115 -12.59 -8.58 1.49
C VAL A 115 -12.84 -7.08 1.62
N PHE A 116 -11.79 -6.26 1.72
CA PHE A 116 -11.89 -4.81 1.77
C PHE A 116 -12.56 -4.25 0.51
N TYR A 117 -12.16 -4.68 -0.68
CA TYR A 117 -12.72 -4.21 -1.95
C TYR A 117 -14.09 -4.79 -2.30
N CYS A 118 -14.58 -5.78 -1.55
CA CYS A 118 -16.00 -6.15 -1.61
C CYS A 118 -16.91 -5.08 -0.98
N ASP A 119 -16.37 -4.17 -0.16
CA ASP A 119 -17.08 -2.99 0.31
C ASP A 119 -17.14 -1.93 -0.81
N GLU A 120 -18.35 -1.49 -1.15
CA GLU A 120 -18.59 -0.45 -2.16
C GLU A 120 -17.91 0.89 -1.82
N ASN A 121 -17.60 1.12 -0.54
CA ASN A 121 -17.00 2.34 -0.02
C ASN A 121 -15.47 2.30 0.06
N ALA A 122 -14.85 1.18 -0.32
CA ALA A 122 -13.40 0.99 -0.30
C ALA A 122 -12.72 1.68 -1.49
N LEU A 123 -11.92 2.71 -1.22
CA LEU A 123 -11.30 3.51 -2.28
C LEU A 123 -10.00 2.89 -2.79
N PHE A 124 -9.75 2.99 -4.09
CA PHE A 124 -8.54 2.47 -4.76
C PHE A 124 -7.24 3.05 -4.18
N GLY A 125 -7.31 4.25 -3.57
CA GLY A 125 -6.17 4.91 -2.90
C GLY A 125 -5.51 4.04 -1.83
N GLY A 126 -6.25 3.12 -1.19
CA GLY A 126 -5.69 2.18 -0.21
C GLY A 126 -4.65 1.22 -0.82
N ALA A 127 -4.98 0.57 -1.94
CA ALA A 127 -4.02 -0.31 -2.62
C ALA A 127 -2.88 0.48 -3.25
N VAL A 128 -3.15 1.65 -3.82
CA VAL A 128 -2.10 2.52 -4.38
C VAL A 128 -1.11 2.92 -3.28
N ALA A 129 -1.58 3.32 -2.10
CA ALA A 129 -0.72 3.66 -0.98
C ALA A 129 0.17 2.49 -0.53
N LEU A 130 -0.38 1.26 -0.50
CA LEU A 130 0.41 0.06 -0.22
C LEU A 130 1.48 -0.20 -1.28
N LEU A 131 1.15 -0.06 -2.58
CA LEU A 131 2.11 -0.22 -3.66
C LEU A 131 3.23 0.82 -3.60
N LEU A 132 2.89 2.08 -3.36
CA LEU A 132 3.86 3.17 -3.21
C LEU A 132 4.77 2.93 -1.99
N ALA A 133 4.19 2.55 -0.85
CA ALA A 133 4.94 2.28 0.38
C ALA A 133 5.90 1.08 0.23
N LEU A 134 5.41 -0.03 -0.33
CA LEU A 134 6.21 -1.22 -0.59
C LEU A 134 7.29 -0.96 -1.65
N GLY A 135 6.93 -0.30 -2.75
CA GLY A 135 7.84 0.07 -3.81
C GLY A 135 8.98 0.94 -3.29
N ALA A 136 8.66 1.97 -2.51
CA ALA A 136 9.65 2.85 -1.89
C ALA A 136 10.57 2.10 -0.91
N ALA A 137 10.02 1.22 -0.07
CA ALA A 137 10.82 0.44 0.87
C ALA A 137 11.81 -0.49 0.13
N LEU A 138 11.37 -1.10 -0.97
CA LEU A 138 12.21 -1.92 -1.83
C LEU A 138 13.30 -1.11 -2.55
N LEU A 139 12.97 0.08 -3.01
CA LEU A 139 13.95 0.99 -3.62
C LEU A 139 15.02 1.40 -2.60
N CYS A 140 14.62 1.76 -1.38
CA CYS A 140 15.54 2.01 -0.27
C CYS A 140 16.42 0.78 0.02
N ALA A 141 15.84 -0.42 0.06
CA ALA A 141 16.58 -1.66 0.33
C ALA A 141 17.64 -1.99 -0.74
N ARG A 142 17.50 -1.50 -1.98
CA ARG A 142 18.50 -1.69 -3.04
C ARG A 142 19.76 -0.83 -2.88
N ILE A 143 19.73 0.17 -2.00
CA ILE A 143 20.85 1.09 -1.80
C ILE A 143 21.98 0.37 -1.06
N ARG A 144 23.16 0.33 -1.70
CA ARG A 144 24.33 -0.42 -1.20
C ARG A 144 25.03 0.27 -0.02
N ASN A 145 24.97 1.60 0.07
CA ASN A 145 25.60 2.36 1.15
C ASN A 145 24.68 2.44 2.37
N ASP A 146 25.06 1.79 3.47
CA ASP A 146 24.25 1.68 4.69
C ASP A 146 23.95 3.04 5.34
N ARG A 147 24.84 4.03 5.26
CA ARG A 147 24.57 5.37 5.83
C ARG A 147 23.51 6.11 5.02
N VAL A 148 23.65 6.09 3.69
CA VAL A 148 22.71 6.73 2.77
C VAL A 148 21.35 6.04 2.82
N ARG A 149 21.31 4.71 2.87
CA ARG A 149 20.08 3.93 2.98
C ARG A 149 19.27 4.33 4.21
N ARG A 150 19.92 4.40 5.38
CA ARG A 150 19.26 4.77 6.65
C ARG A 150 18.84 6.23 6.69
N PHE A 151 19.68 7.12 6.20
CA PHE A 151 19.33 8.53 6.08
C PHE A 151 18.10 8.72 5.20
N LEU A 152 18.07 8.12 4.01
CA LEU A 152 16.92 8.16 3.11
C LEU A 152 15.69 7.49 3.72
N ALA A 153 15.86 6.33 4.36
CA ALA A 153 14.74 5.63 4.98
C ALA A 153 14.07 6.47 6.07
N ALA A 154 14.83 7.23 6.87
CA ALA A 154 14.27 8.18 7.84
C ALA A 154 13.71 9.43 7.17
N PHE A 155 14.48 10.07 6.28
CA PHE A 155 14.09 11.33 5.61
C PHE A 155 12.83 11.19 4.75
N LEU A 156 12.60 10.02 4.16
CA LEU A 156 11.44 9.75 3.32
C LEU A 156 10.14 9.53 4.12
N VAL A 157 10.21 9.29 5.43
CA VAL A 157 9.01 9.04 6.25
C VAL A 157 7.99 10.19 6.17
N PRO A 158 8.34 11.46 6.42
CA PRO A 158 7.36 12.56 6.31
C PRO A 158 6.84 12.76 4.89
N LEU A 159 7.70 12.58 3.88
CA LEU A 159 7.32 12.70 2.47
C LEU A 159 6.29 11.61 2.09
N PHE A 160 6.54 10.37 2.49
CA PHE A 160 5.62 9.26 2.24
C PHE A 160 4.39 9.28 3.15
N TYR A 161 4.42 10.00 4.27
CA TYR A 161 3.21 10.30 5.03
C TYR A 161 2.27 11.23 4.25
N LEU A 162 2.80 12.23 3.55
CA LEU A 162 1.99 13.05 2.62
C LEU A 162 1.50 12.23 1.42
N ALA A 163 2.33 11.33 0.89
CA ALA A 163 1.93 10.51 -0.26
C ALA A 163 0.93 9.39 0.08
N CYS A 164 1.16 8.66 1.17
CA CYS A 164 0.50 7.40 1.56
C CYS A 164 -0.20 7.48 2.93
N GLY A 165 -0.34 8.66 3.53
CA GLY A 165 -1.06 8.87 4.79
C GLY A 165 -0.60 7.92 5.88
N GLY A 166 -1.56 7.33 6.60
CA GLY A 166 -1.31 6.36 7.66
C GLY A 166 -0.58 5.08 7.21
N LEU A 167 -0.70 4.67 5.95
CA LEU A 167 -0.10 3.43 5.45
C LEU A 167 1.42 3.50 5.25
N VAL A 168 2.03 4.67 5.50
CA VAL A 168 3.49 4.84 5.60
C VAL A 168 4.12 3.88 6.63
N VAL A 169 3.34 3.36 7.58
CA VAL A 169 3.81 2.31 8.52
C VAL A 169 4.34 1.07 7.79
N VAL A 170 3.81 0.74 6.61
CA VAL A 170 4.29 -0.39 5.80
C VAL A 170 5.68 -0.09 5.26
N PHE A 171 5.91 1.14 4.78
CA PHE A 171 7.23 1.58 4.34
C PHE A 171 8.25 1.49 5.49
N ALA A 172 7.92 2.06 6.65
CA ALA A 172 8.79 2.07 7.81
C ALA A 172 9.07 0.63 8.32
N GLY A 173 8.03 -0.21 8.39
CA GLY A 173 8.15 -1.61 8.82
C GLY A 173 9.05 -2.43 7.89
N VAL A 174 8.80 -2.39 6.58
CA VAL A 174 9.62 -3.15 5.61
C VAL A 174 11.06 -2.63 5.54
N ALA A 175 11.27 -1.32 5.60
CA ALA A 175 12.61 -0.73 5.65
C ALA A 175 13.37 -1.17 6.92
N LEU A 176 12.71 -1.21 8.07
CA LEU A 176 13.31 -1.67 9.32
C LEU A 176 13.64 -3.17 9.28
N VAL A 177 12.78 -4.00 8.70
CA VAL A 177 13.04 -5.44 8.51
C VAL A 177 14.25 -5.65 7.60
N ALA A 178 14.35 -4.89 6.50
CA ALA A 178 15.50 -4.95 5.62
C ALA A 178 16.80 -4.64 6.38
N GLU A 179 16.83 -3.55 7.15
CA GLU A 179 17.99 -3.14 7.97
C GLU A 179 18.34 -4.13 9.07
N ALA A 180 17.33 -4.67 9.77
CA ALA A 180 17.53 -5.69 10.79
C ALA A 180 18.14 -6.96 10.19
N SER A 181 17.72 -7.35 8.98
CA SER A 181 18.28 -8.50 8.28
C SER A 181 19.75 -8.30 7.86
N HIS A 182 20.20 -7.05 7.72
CA HIS A 182 21.61 -6.72 7.49
C HIS A 182 22.48 -6.80 8.76
N GLY A 183 21.90 -7.12 9.93
CA GLY A 183 22.64 -7.31 11.17
C GLY A 183 23.12 -6.02 11.83
N SER A 184 22.55 -4.88 11.47
CA SER A 184 22.98 -3.58 12.00
C SER A 184 22.49 -3.36 13.43
N ARG A 185 23.41 -3.15 14.38
CA ARG A 185 23.09 -2.79 15.77
C ARG A 185 22.34 -1.44 15.88
N GLN A 186 22.37 -0.64 14.82
CA GLN A 186 21.68 0.66 14.73
C GLN A 186 20.26 0.54 14.16
N ALA A 187 19.76 -0.65 13.82
CA ALA A 187 18.39 -0.85 13.35
C ALA A 187 17.35 -0.40 14.39
N TRP A 188 17.63 -0.60 15.67
CA TRP A 188 16.76 -0.15 16.76
C TRP A 188 16.68 1.38 16.84
N ALA A 189 17.83 2.06 16.74
CA ALA A 189 17.90 3.52 16.71
C ALA A 189 17.18 4.12 15.49
N LEU A 190 17.29 3.47 14.32
CA LEU A 190 16.54 3.85 13.13
C LEU A 190 15.04 3.70 13.34
N GLY A 191 14.59 2.59 13.94
CA GLY A 191 13.19 2.35 14.25
C GLY A 191 12.59 3.39 15.19
N VAL A 192 13.32 3.73 16.26
CA VAL A 192 12.92 4.83 17.15
C VAL A 192 12.87 6.16 16.38
N GLY A 193 13.87 6.46 15.55
CA GLY A 193 13.89 7.66 14.72
C GLY A 193 12.70 7.75 13.76
N MET A 194 12.38 6.65 13.06
CA MET A 194 11.21 6.58 12.17
C MET A 194 9.91 6.77 12.94
N LEU A 195 9.76 6.17 14.12
CA LEU A 195 8.57 6.34 14.96
C LEU A 195 8.39 7.79 15.40
N LEU A 196 9.47 8.46 15.81
CA LEU A 196 9.45 9.87 16.17
C LEU A 196 9.09 10.75 14.98
N LEU A 197 9.60 10.44 13.78
CA LEU A 197 9.26 11.15 12.54
C LEU A 197 7.80 10.93 12.12
N LEU A 198 7.26 9.71 12.30
CA LEU A 198 5.84 9.42 12.08
C LEU A 198 4.94 10.18 13.06
N LEU A 199 5.31 10.20 14.33
CA LEU A 199 4.57 10.96 15.33
C LEU A 199 4.65 12.46 15.01
N GLY A 200 5.84 12.96 14.66
CA GLY A 200 6.06 14.34 14.23
C GLY A 200 5.25 14.71 12.98
N SER A 201 5.13 13.82 11.99
CA SER A 201 4.33 14.07 10.80
C SER A 201 2.83 14.12 11.10
N VAL A 202 2.33 13.23 11.98
CA VAL A 202 0.94 13.26 12.44
C VAL A 202 0.65 14.53 13.24
N LEU A 203 1.51 14.90 14.19
CA LEU A 203 1.35 16.12 15.00
C LEU A 203 1.46 17.38 14.14
N GLY A 204 2.38 17.43 13.17
CA GLY A 204 2.47 18.52 12.21
C GLY A 204 1.23 18.63 11.34
N ALA A 205 0.71 17.50 10.84
CA ALA A 205 -0.53 17.48 10.06
C ALA A 205 -1.76 17.90 10.88
N GLN A 206 -1.79 17.65 12.20
CA GLN A 206 -2.86 18.16 13.06
C GLN A 206 -2.90 19.68 13.16
N GLN A 207 -1.75 20.36 13.06
CA GLN A 207 -1.68 21.81 13.10
C GLN A 207 -2.08 22.44 11.76
N LEU A 208 -1.75 21.76 10.66
CA LEU A 208 -1.97 22.26 9.31
C LEU A 208 -3.38 21.95 8.78
N PHE A 209 -3.95 20.81 9.17
CA PHE A 209 -5.22 20.33 8.63
C PHE A 209 -6.25 20.11 9.74
N PRO A 210 -7.52 20.48 9.53
CA PRO A 210 -8.60 20.30 10.51
C PRO A 210 -9.10 18.85 10.56
N TYR A 211 -8.20 17.87 10.62
CA TYR A 211 -8.53 16.45 10.73
C TYR A 211 -8.36 15.94 12.17
N PRO A 212 -9.30 15.10 12.66
CA PRO A 212 -9.14 14.48 13.97
C PRO A 212 -7.96 13.50 13.98
N PRO A 213 -7.23 13.34 15.12
CA PRO A 213 -6.04 12.50 15.25
C PRO A 213 -6.18 11.12 14.63
N ARG A 214 -7.29 10.45 14.94
CA ARG A 214 -7.61 9.10 14.47
C ARG A 214 -7.57 8.96 12.95
N ARG A 215 -7.98 9.99 12.19
CA ARG A 215 -7.98 9.95 10.72
C ARG A 215 -6.59 10.13 10.12
N LEU A 216 -5.78 10.97 10.76
CA LEU A 216 -4.39 11.17 10.36
C LEU A 216 -3.55 9.91 10.59
N ILE A 217 -3.93 9.08 11.55
CA ILE A 217 -3.29 7.78 11.83
C ILE A 217 -3.83 6.70 10.90
N TYR A 218 -5.15 6.55 10.77
CA TYR A 218 -5.74 5.44 9.99
C TYR A 218 -5.81 5.69 8.48
N GLY A 219 -5.57 6.92 8.05
CA GLY A 219 -5.69 7.36 6.66
C GLY A 219 -7.00 8.10 6.40
N VAL A 220 -6.89 9.24 5.72
CA VAL A 220 -8.02 10.15 5.46
C VAL A 220 -8.86 9.72 4.26
N HIS A 221 -8.22 9.10 3.26
CA HIS A 221 -8.77 8.90 1.91
C HIS A 221 -8.95 7.44 1.49
N TYR A 222 -9.01 6.51 2.46
CA TYR A 222 -9.10 5.07 2.13
C TYR A 222 -10.51 4.52 2.14
N HIS A 223 -11.44 5.20 2.81
CA HIS A 223 -12.82 4.78 2.92
C HIS A 223 -13.73 5.99 2.78
N ARG A 224 -14.83 5.85 2.03
CA ARG A 224 -15.75 6.96 1.73
C ARG A 224 -16.36 7.55 3.01
N TYR A 225 -16.82 6.69 3.91
CA TYR A 225 -17.32 7.14 5.21
C TYR A 225 -16.18 7.45 6.15
N ARG A 226 -16.11 8.73 6.53
CA ARG A 226 -15.02 9.28 7.33
C ARG A 226 -15.03 8.81 8.80
N SER A 227 -16.11 8.19 9.28
CA SER A 227 -16.24 7.66 10.65
C SER A 227 -15.77 6.21 10.76
N VAL A 228 -15.63 5.50 9.65
CA VAL A 228 -15.36 4.06 9.62
C VAL A 228 -13.86 3.82 9.59
N PHE A 229 -13.38 2.95 10.46
CA PHE A 229 -12.01 2.47 10.45
C PHE A 229 -11.89 1.34 9.41
N PRO A 230 -11.03 1.46 8.38
CA PRO A 230 -10.88 0.44 7.35
C PRO A 230 -10.06 -0.75 7.87
N ALA A 231 -10.66 -1.57 8.73
CA ALA A 231 -9.98 -2.64 9.45
C ALA A 231 -9.29 -3.65 8.52
N TRP A 232 -9.97 -4.07 7.45
CA TRP A 232 -9.42 -5.03 6.48
C TRP A 232 -8.18 -4.50 5.75
N LEU A 233 -8.14 -3.21 5.42
CA LEU A 233 -6.96 -2.57 4.82
C LEU A 233 -5.79 -2.55 5.81
N TRP A 234 -6.03 -2.26 7.09
CA TRP A 234 -5.00 -2.28 8.13
C TRP A 234 -4.50 -3.69 8.44
N ILE A 235 -5.38 -4.69 8.44
CA ILE A 235 -5.00 -6.10 8.55
C ILE A 235 -4.08 -6.47 7.38
N ALA A 236 -4.42 -6.08 6.15
CA ALA A 236 -3.57 -6.30 4.99
C ALA A 236 -2.19 -5.61 5.15
N ALA A 237 -2.18 -4.34 5.57
CA ALA A 237 -0.97 -3.56 5.79
C ALA A 237 -0.03 -4.21 6.81
N LEU A 238 -0.57 -4.68 7.94
CA LEU A 238 0.20 -5.38 8.97
C LEU A 238 0.71 -6.74 8.48
N LEU A 239 -0.10 -7.47 7.69
CA LEU A 239 0.33 -8.73 7.07
C LEU A 239 1.44 -8.51 6.06
N CYS A 240 1.44 -7.41 5.29
CA CYS A 240 2.56 -7.07 4.41
C CYS A 240 3.88 -7.02 5.20
N VAL A 241 3.89 -6.35 6.36
CA VAL A 241 5.08 -6.28 7.23
C VAL A 241 5.38 -7.66 7.82
N ALA A 242 4.40 -8.36 8.39
CA ALA A 242 4.60 -9.67 9.02
C ALA A 242 5.18 -10.72 8.06
N VAL A 243 4.70 -10.76 6.81
CA VAL A 243 5.23 -11.66 5.78
C VAL A 243 6.68 -11.32 5.45
N THR A 244 7.04 -10.03 5.39
CA THR A 244 8.44 -9.63 5.17
C THR A 244 9.36 -10.00 6.33
N VAL A 245 8.88 -9.91 7.59
CA VAL A 245 9.63 -10.39 8.76
C VAL A 245 9.87 -11.90 8.64
N GLY A 246 8.81 -12.69 8.37
CA GLY A 246 8.91 -14.14 8.23
C GLY A 246 9.79 -14.58 7.06
N GLY A 247 9.83 -13.80 5.97
CA GLY A 247 10.72 -14.03 4.83
C GLY A 247 12.15 -13.53 5.01
N ALA A 248 12.43 -12.75 6.06
CA ALA A 248 13.76 -12.28 6.42
C ALA A 248 14.47 -13.19 7.44
N LEU A 249 13.70 -13.80 8.37
CA LEU A 249 14.15 -14.84 9.30
C LEU A 249 14.52 -16.12 8.58
#